data_AF-A0ABD6B6C1-F1
#
_entry.id   AF-A0ABD6B6C1-F1
#
_cell.length_a   1.000
_cell.length_b   1.000
_cell.length_c   1.000
_cell.angle_alpha   90.00
_cell.angle_beta   90.00
_cell.angle_gamma   90.00
#
_symmetry.space_group_name_H-M   'P 1'
#
loop_
_entity.id
_entity.type
_entity.pdbx_description
1 polymer ?
#
loop_
_entity_poly.entity_id
_entity_poly.type
_entity_poly.pdbx_seq_one_letter_code
_entity_poly.pdbx_strand_id
1 'polypeptide(L)'
;MQFAAFADRAAELEAEPADLETVSLVADLLRDAGSEIETVARVLQGRVFPGWDARTLDVGPALCYEALAKAAGTNVTADDIEERLADEGEIGAVAEGLHLGGQQGLGAFASGGGGSDGP
;
A
#
# COMPACT_ATOMS: atom_id res chain seq x y z
N MET A 1 -13.10 3.10 9.43
CA MET A 1 -11.77 2.65 9.87
C MET A 1 -10.71 3.32 8.99
N GLN A 2 -9.69 3.91 9.59
CA GLN A 2 -8.55 4.42 8.82
C GLN A 2 -7.67 3.24 8.39
N PHE A 3 -7.05 3.31 7.20
CA PHE A 3 -6.20 2.22 6.70
C PHE A 3 -4.98 1.96 7.60
N ALA A 4 -4.41 3.00 8.21
CA ALA A 4 -3.34 2.85 9.19
C ALA A 4 -3.78 2.00 10.40
N ALA A 5 -4.97 2.26 10.96
CA ALA A 5 -5.51 1.45 12.05
C ALA A 5 -5.79 0.00 11.63
N PHE A 6 -6.15 -0.24 10.36
CA PHE A 6 -6.25 -1.60 9.82
C PHE A 6 -4.87 -2.27 9.73
N ALA A 7 -3.85 -1.55 9.25
CA ALA A 7 -2.48 -2.06 9.15
C ALA A 7 -1.90 -2.43 10.52
N ASP A 8 -2.14 -1.62 11.55
CA ASP A 8 -1.74 -1.93 12.93
C ASP A 8 -2.37 -3.26 13.40
N ARG A 9 -3.67 -3.46 13.15
CA ARG A 9 -4.37 -4.72 13.49
C ARG A 9 -3.89 -5.90 12.65
N ALA A 10 -3.50 -5.67 11.40
CA ALA A 10 -2.94 -6.71 10.54
C ALA A 10 -1.57 -7.19 11.05
N ALA A 11 -0.72 -6.26 11.52
CA ALA A 11 0.56 -6.61 12.15
C ALA A 11 0.36 -7.38 13.48
N GLU A 12 -0.64 -7.01 14.28
CA GLU A 12 -1.02 -7.78 15.48
C GLU A 12 -1.46 -9.21 15.12
N LEU A 13 -2.27 -9.37 14.07
CA LEU A 13 -2.70 -10.67 13.57
C LEU A 13 -1.55 -11.53 13.06
N GLU A 14 -0.60 -10.94 12.33
CA GLU A 14 0.59 -11.63 11.82
C GLU A 14 1.48 -12.16 12.95
N ALA A 15 1.57 -11.42 14.05
CA ALA A 15 2.38 -11.78 15.20
C ALA A 15 1.73 -12.82 16.13
N GLU A 16 0.44 -13.12 15.99
CA GLU A 16 -0.32 -14.00 16.90
C GLU A 16 -0.26 -15.48 16.43
N PRO A 17 0.40 -16.39 17.17
CA PRO A 17 0.50 -17.79 16.78
C PRO A 17 -0.70 -18.66 17.18
N ALA A 18 -1.59 -18.19 18.07
CA ALA A 18 -2.71 -18.99 18.56
C ALA A 18 -3.98 -18.80 17.72
N ASP A 19 -4.58 -19.93 17.31
CA ASP A 19 -5.76 -19.94 16.43
C ASP A 19 -6.96 -19.22 17.05
N LEU A 20 -7.22 -19.42 18.36
CA LEU A 20 -8.38 -18.83 19.03
C LEU A 20 -8.21 -17.32 19.22
N GLU A 21 -7.00 -16.88 19.53
CA GLU A 21 -6.63 -15.48 19.67
C GLU A 21 -6.72 -14.78 18.31
N THR A 22 -6.22 -15.40 17.24
CA THR A 22 -6.42 -14.93 15.86
C THR A 22 -7.91 -14.76 15.55
N VAL A 23 -8.74 -15.75 15.89
CA VAL A 23 -10.20 -15.65 15.69
C VAL A 23 -10.80 -14.47 16.48
N SER A 24 -10.36 -14.26 17.72
CA SER A 24 -10.81 -13.14 18.54
C SER A 24 -10.41 -11.79 17.92
N LEU A 25 -9.16 -11.64 17.50
CA LEU A 25 -8.64 -10.44 16.85
C LEU A 25 -9.40 -10.12 15.56
N VAL A 26 -9.67 -11.13 14.71
CA VAL A 26 -10.49 -10.96 13.50
C VAL A 26 -11.92 -10.55 13.85
N ALA A 27 -12.53 -11.19 14.85
CA ALA A 27 -13.90 -10.86 15.27
C ALA A 27 -14.02 -9.41 15.77
N ASP A 28 -13.01 -8.95 16.53
CA ASP A 28 -12.96 -7.58 17.02
C ASP A 28 -12.71 -6.58 15.89
N LEU A 29 -11.79 -6.88 14.96
CA LEU A 29 -11.55 -6.07 13.76
C LEU A 29 -12.84 -5.88 12.93
N LEU A 30 -13.59 -6.96 12.71
CA LEU A 30 -14.84 -6.91 11.93
C LEU A 30 -15.95 -6.15 12.67
N ARG A 31 -15.98 -6.21 14.01
CA ARG A 31 -16.91 -5.42 14.82
C ARG A 31 -16.59 -3.93 14.73
N ASP A 32 -15.32 -3.58 14.83
CA ASP A 32 -14.82 -2.20 14.76
C ASP A 32 -14.97 -1.59 13.35
N ALA A 33 -14.97 -2.42 12.30
CA ALA A 33 -15.17 -1.98 10.92
C ALA A 33 -16.56 -1.34 10.68
N GLY A 34 -17.58 -1.72 11.46
CA GLY A 34 -18.92 -1.14 11.36
C GLY A 34 -19.50 -1.23 9.94
N SER A 35 -19.88 -0.10 9.36
CA SER A 35 -20.43 -0.04 8.00
C SER A 35 -19.43 -0.38 6.89
N GLU A 36 -18.13 -0.42 7.18
CA GLU A 36 -17.07 -0.75 6.21
C GLU A 36 -16.68 -2.23 6.23
N ILE A 37 -17.41 -3.06 6.98
CA ILE A 37 -17.16 -4.49 7.17
C ILE A 37 -16.94 -5.25 5.85
N GLU A 38 -17.69 -4.93 4.79
CA GLU A 38 -17.54 -5.60 3.50
C GLU A 38 -16.17 -5.30 2.85
N THR A 39 -15.67 -4.08 2.98
CA THR A 39 -14.37 -3.67 2.45
C THR A 39 -13.25 -4.28 3.30
N VAL A 40 -13.35 -4.16 4.63
CA VAL A 40 -12.36 -4.72 5.57
C VAL A 40 -12.26 -6.23 5.40
N ALA A 41 -13.37 -6.95 5.33
CA ALA A 41 -13.38 -8.40 5.16
C ALA A 41 -12.74 -8.84 3.83
N ARG A 42 -12.86 -8.04 2.76
CA ARG A 42 -12.21 -8.30 1.48
C ARG A 42 -10.71 -8.08 1.56
N VAL A 43 -10.28 -6.93 2.08
CA VAL A 43 -8.85 -6.57 2.19
C VAL A 43 -8.13 -7.56 3.12
N LEU A 44 -8.75 -7.96 4.23
CA LEU A 44 -8.22 -8.98 5.13
C LEU A 44 -7.97 -10.33 4.43
N GLN A 45 -8.75 -10.66 3.41
CA GLN A 45 -8.58 -11.88 2.60
C GLN A 45 -7.63 -11.67 1.40
N GLY A 46 -6.94 -10.53 1.31
CA GLY A 46 -6.08 -10.19 0.17
C GLY A 46 -6.86 -9.89 -1.12
N ARG A 47 -8.12 -9.44 -1.01
CA ARG A 47 -8.98 -9.13 -2.17
C ARG A 47 -9.41 -7.68 -2.18
N VAL A 48 -9.46 -7.09 -3.38
CA VAL A 48 -10.03 -5.75 -3.60
C VAL A 48 -11.49 -5.84 -4.06
N PHE A 49 -11.77 -6.75 -4.99
CA PHE A 49 -13.11 -6.98 -5.54
C PHE A 49 -13.74 -8.27 -4.97
N PRO A 50 -15.08 -8.36 -4.91
CA PRO A 50 -15.77 -9.62 -4.61
C PRO A 50 -15.49 -10.70 -5.66
N GLY A 51 -15.60 -11.98 -5.30
CA GLY A 51 -15.27 -13.08 -6.22
C GLY A 51 -16.16 -13.21 -7.46
N TRP A 52 -17.33 -12.57 -7.49
CA TRP A 52 -18.21 -12.52 -8.66
C TRP A 52 -17.92 -11.34 -9.59
N ASP A 53 -17.04 -10.43 -9.18
CA ASP A 53 -16.69 -9.23 -9.93
C ASP A 53 -15.50 -9.53 -10.84
N ALA A 54 -15.65 -9.24 -12.13
CA ALA A 54 -14.63 -9.51 -13.14
C ALA A 54 -13.51 -8.45 -13.19
N ARG A 55 -13.61 -7.37 -12.39
CA ARG A 55 -12.59 -6.33 -12.37
C ARG A 55 -11.27 -6.84 -11.82
N THR A 56 -10.19 -6.44 -12.46
CA THR A 56 -8.81 -6.63 -12.00
C THR A 56 -8.19 -5.26 -11.70
N LEU A 57 -7.20 -5.22 -10.82
CA LEU A 57 -6.43 -3.98 -10.60
C LEU A 57 -5.61 -3.60 -11.83
N ASP A 58 -5.16 -4.61 -12.59
CA ASP A 58 -4.29 -4.46 -13.76
C ASP A 58 -3.00 -3.68 -13.45
N VAL A 59 -2.46 -3.89 -12.25
CA VAL A 59 -1.20 -3.31 -11.77
C VAL A 59 -0.16 -4.43 -11.70
N GLY A 60 0.80 -4.39 -12.62
CA GLY A 60 1.97 -5.29 -12.60
C GLY A 60 3.08 -4.79 -11.66
N PRO A 61 4.05 -5.65 -11.29
CA PRO A 61 5.14 -5.29 -10.38
C PRO A 61 5.93 -4.04 -10.78
N ALA A 62 6.25 -3.88 -12.07
CA ALA A 62 6.97 -2.70 -12.56
C ALA A 62 6.24 -1.38 -12.24
N LEU A 63 4.91 -1.34 -12.41
CA LEU A 63 4.11 -0.16 -12.05
C LEU A 63 4.11 0.09 -10.54
N CYS A 64 4.13 -0.96 -9.71
CA CYS A 64 4.27 -0.83 -8.26
C CYS A 64 5.64 -0.25 -7.88
N TYR A 65 6.73 -0.71 -8.50
CA TYR A 65 8.08 -0.23 -8.22
C TYR A 65 8.24 1.24 -8.63
N GLU A 66 7.76 1.61 -9.81
CA GLU A 66 7.71 3.00 -10.26
C GLU A 66 6.90 3.88 -9.29
N ALA A 67 5.77 3.39 -8.80
CA ALA A 67 4.93 4.11 -7.84
C ALA A 67 5.64 4.32 -6.48
N LEU A 68 6.32 3.28 -5.98
CA LEU A 68 7.09 3.36 -4.73
C LEU A 68 8.29 4.31 -4.87
N ALA A 69 9.05 4.21 -5.96
CA ALA A 69 10.14 5.11 -6.28
C ALA A 69 9.67 6.57 -6.32
N LYS A 70 8.56 6.82 -7.03
CA LYS A 70 7.95 8.15 -7.11
C LYS A 70 7.50 8.68 -5.75
N ALA A 71 6.95 7.82 -4.89
CA ALA A 71 6.50 8.22 -3.55
C ALA A 71 7.66 8.47 -2.58
N ALA A 72 8.78 7.75 -2.72
CA ALA A 72 9.99 7.93 -1.91
C ALA A 72 10.79 9.19 -2.29
N GLY A 73 10.57 9.72 -3.49
CA GLY A 73 11.11 11.01 -3.96
C GLY A 73 12.14 10.87 -5.08
N THR A 74 12.75 11.98 -5.47
CA THR A 74 13.53 12.09 -6.72
C THR A 74 14.84 11.29 -6.75
N ASN A 75 15.29 10.79 -5.60
CA ASN A 75 16.56 10.06 -5.46
C ASN A 75 16.35 8.54 -5.38
N VAL A 76 15.12 8.06 -5.57
CA VAL A 76 14.80 6.64 -5.61
C VAL A 76 14.23 6.32 -6.98
N THR A 77 14.83 5.34 -7.64
CA THR A 77 14.42 4.82 -8.95
C THR A 77 13.74 3.46 -8.78
N ALA A 78 13.07 2.98 -9.84
CA ALA A 78 12.50 1.63 -9.82
C ALA A 78 13.58 0.55 -9.67
N ASP A 79 14.76 0.75 -10.28
CA ASP A 79 15.91 -0.16 -10.15
C ASP A 79 16.39 -0.25 -8.70
N ASP A 80 16.41 0.87 -7.95
CA ASP A 80 16.75 0.86 -6.52
C ASP A 80 15.74 0.07 -5.69
N ILE A 81 14.46 0.07 -6.08
CA ILE A 81 13.42 -0.75 -5.44
C ILE A 81 13.64 -2.23 -5.74
N GLU A 82 13.97 -2.57 -6.99
CA GLU A 82 14.26 -3.95 -7.39
C GLU A 82 15.50 -4.51 -6.69
N GLU A 83 16.56 -3.72 -6.53
CA GLU A 83 17.76 -4.11 -5.80
C GLU A 83 17.45 -4.41 -4.32
N ARG A 84 16.71 -3.53 -3.65
CA ARG A 84 16.27 -3.76 -2.26
C ARG A 84 15.34 -4.96 -2.15
N LEU A 85 14.43 -5.15 -3.10
CA LEU A 85 13.55 -6.32 -3.12
C LEU A 85 14.34 -7.62 -3.26
N ALA A 86 15.43 -7.61 -4.02
CA ALA A 86 16.32 -8.77 -4.14
C ALA A 86 17.00 -9.13 -2.81
N ASP A 87 17.31 -8.12 -1.98
CA ASP A 87 17.93 -8.30 -0.67
C ASP A 87 16.91 -8.67 0.43
N GLU A 88 15.75 -7.99 0.47
CA GLU A 88 14.74 -8.15 1.52
C GLU A 88 13.77 -9.31 1.28
N GLY A 89 13.55 -9.69 0.02
CA GLY A 89 12.68 -10.79 -0.36
C GLY A 89 11.17 -10.51 -0.33
N GLU A 90 10.75 -9.35 0.20
CA GLU A 90 9.35 -8.93 0.26
C GLU A 90 9.17 -7.43 0.04
N ILE A 91 8.27 -7.06 -0.87
CA ILE A 91 8.05 -5.66 -1.28
C ILE A 91 7.44 -4.80 -0.16
N GLY A 92 6.72 -5.42 0.78
CA GLY A 92 6.16 -4.73 1.94
C GLY A 92 7.24 -4.16 2.86
N ALA A 93 8.27 -4.96 3.16
CA ALA A 93 9.42 -4.52 3.95
C ALA A 93 10.19 -3.40 3.24
N VAL A 94 10.38 -3.53 1.92
CA VAL A 94 11.03 -2.49 1.12
C VAL A 94 10.25 -1.18 1.24
N ALA A 95 8.92 -1.23 1.12
CA ALA A 95 8.06 -0.07 1.23
C ALA A 95 8.09 0.57 2.63
N GLU A 96 8.15 -0.22 3.70
CA GLU A 96 8.30 0.27 5.08
C GLU A 96 9.65 0.97 5.30
N GLY A 97 10.72 0.45 4.69
CA GLY A 97 12.06 1.04 4.74
C GLY A 97 12.22 2.32 3.91
N LEU A 98 11.24 2.68 3.06
CA LEU A 98 11.28 3.92 2.29
C LEU A 98 10.81 5.11 3.12
N HIS A 99 11.54 6.21 3.02
CA HIS A 99 11.05 7.49 3.52
C HIS A 99 10.05 8.09 2.52
N LEU A 100 8.81 7.59 2.56
CA LEU A 100 7.69 8.15 1.81
C LEU A 100 7.30 9.48 2.47
N GLY A 101 8.04 10.53 2.12
CA GLY A 101 7.98 11.84 2.77
C GLY A 101 6.54 12.35 2.96
N GLY A 102 6.29 13.00 4.10
CA GLY A 102 5.02 13.67 4.38
C GLY A 102 4.65 14.64 3.25
N GLN A 103 3.42 14.50 2.73
CA GLN A 103 2.77 15.32 1.71
C GLN A 103 3.72 16.12 0.82
N GLN A 104 4.21 15.53 -0.27
CA GLN A 104 4.74 16.33 -1.37
C GLN A 104 3.61 17.17 -1.94
N GLY A 105 3.64 18.47 -1.66
CA GLY A 105 2.61 19.41 -2.08
C GLY A 105 2.42 19.42 -3.60
N LEU A 106 1.20 19.76 -4.04
CA LEU A 106 0.73 19.80 -5.44
C LEU A 106 1.67 20.50 -6.43
N GLY A 107 2.59 21.36 -5.96
CA GLY A 107 3.60 22.04 -6.78
C GLY A 107 4.63 21.11 -7.45
N ALA A 108 4.87 19.90 -6.92
CA ALA A 108 5.76 18.93 -7.56
C ALA A 108 5.22 18.42 -8.91
N PHE A 109 3.91 18.52 -9.14
CA PHE A 109 3.25 18.15 -10.39
C PHE A 109 3.18 19.29 -11.41
N ALA A 110 3.50 20.54 -11.02
CA ALA A 110 3.28 21.73 -11.84
C ALA A 110 4.51 22.17 -12.66
N SER A 111 5.70 21.58 -12.47
CA SER A 111 6.94 22.02 -13.13
C SER A 111 7.10 21.59 -14.60
N GLY A 112 6.10 20.94 -15.19
CA GLY A 112 6.15 20.41 -16.56
C GLY A 112 5.62 21.32 -17.68
N GLY A 113 5.10 22.52 -17.40
CA GLY A 113 4.34 23.31 -18.38
C GLY A 113 4.66 24.80 -18.38
N GLY A 114 5.82 25.20 -18.90
CA GLY A 114 6.11 26.61 -19.11
C GLY A 114 7.39 26.85 -19.89
N GLY A 115 7.30 26.85 -21.23
CA GLY A 115 8.44 27.26 -22.05
C GLY A 115 8.24 27.11 -23.56
N SER A 116 7.54 28.06 -24.19
CA SER A 116 8.01 28.76 -25.39
C SER A 116 6.95 29.74 -25.89
N ASP A 117 6.99 30.97 -25.38
CA ASP A 117 6.54 32.14 -26.16
C ASP A 117 7.72 32.55 -27.05
N GLY A 118 7.48 32.54 -28.36
CA GLY A 118 8.47 32.80 -29.40
C GLY A 118 8.78 34.29 -29.60
N PRO A 119 9.82 34.61 -30.39
CA PRO A 119 10.01 35.94 -30.96
C PRO A 119 9.05 36.21 -32.13
#